data_AF-A0A952TRX6-F1
#
_entry.id   AF-A0A952TRX6-F1
#
_cell.length_a   1.000
_cell.length_b   1.000
_cell.length_c   1.000
_cell.angle_alpha   90.00
_cell.angle_beta   90.00
_cell.angle_gamma   90.00
#
_symmetry.space_group_name_H-M   'P 1'
#
loop_
_entity.id
_entity.type
_entity.pdbx_description
1 polymer ?
#
loop_
_entity_poly.entity_id
_entity_poly.type
_entity_poly.pdbx_seq_one_letter_code
_entity_poly.pdbx_strand_id
1 'polypeptide(L)'
;MSSNELLSGDVVLLLETDARFETPVREALAEIDPKLNLLVLPKIEDVEQALRKESPKLAPEAVIKCLVLPAEASSKPETLKTNLPGVSLPAILVTCFEHSEKLVNDWAGSGVFNLLPKPYDPLLLKQHLRIALKPSEPPKDFATHNLKTSARIEMLKEIPMEAVSEVGIVTRSDREVPLGRVTKLYGKIFEWKERVSVYARAFDQRPHPTKENEKSVYMTWFGVAREQMLQIRSRFPKEQTPLSWRPTAVASPKVSFLIVGDPSAPGTELAGTLTRNFSNAEVLSLMDIPGPTVPLPQPLDAVLFHRSLTEAVLKDVRFKDIPKILIATSVPIDEELRADANIGMDLVTLPTERVSFFKKFSLLFPKLKTDSDLTIQSFKWSEALHVGQPIDITELSESGLTMKYERPLAAGSIRRFVLWQPVEAGIPLLTARCYLSRKDPSGQDLNYFVFFGMSDTEIKHIRVWMRDHFIQDKAKSQ
;
A
#
# COMPACT_ATOMS: atom_id res chain seq x y z
N MET A 1 51.47 10.47 -14.45
CA MET A 1 51.32 9.04 -14.13
C MET A 1 51.87 8.26 -15.31
N SER A 2 53.05 7.70 -15.10
CA SER A 2 53.76 6.78 -15.97
C SER A 2 52.99 5.46 -16.08
N SER A 3 53.01 4.83 -17.27
CA SER A 3 52.44 3.50 -17.60
C SER A 3 50.99 3.30 -17.15
N ASN A 4 50.08 3.09 -18.11
CA ASN A 4 48.71 2.64 -17.81
C ASN A 4 48.79 1.27 -17.10
N GLU A 5 48.94 1.25 -15.78
CA GLU A 5 48.76 0.05 -14.99
C GLU A 5 47.31 -0.38 -15.19
N LEU A 6 47.14 -1.60 -15.68
CA LEU A 6 45.83 -2.21 -15.83
C LEU A 6 45.18 -2.32 -14.45
N LEU A 7 43.92 -1.93 -14.34
CA LEU A 7 43.18 -2.06 -13.10
C LEU A 7 42.94 -3.55 -12.81
N SER A 8 43.46 -4.04 -11.69
CA SER A 8 43.23 -5.39 -11.17
C SER A 8 42.33 -5.37 -9.93
N GLY A 9 41.86 -6.54 -9.49
CA GLY A 9 40.99 -6.66 -8.30
C GLY A 9 39.53 -6.26 -8.55
N ASP A 10 38.85 -5.77 -7.51
CA ASP A 10 37.44 -5.40 -7.58
C ASP A 10 37.25 -4.02 -8.22
N VAL A 11 36.46 -3.96 -9.30
CA VAL A 11 36.27 -2.76 -10.12
C VAL A 11 34.80 -2.34 -10.13
N VAL A 12 34.57 -1.04 -9.98
CA VAL A 12 33.30 -0.38 -10.27
C VAL A 12 33.42 0.37 -11.59
N LEU A 13 32.51 0.10 -12.51
CA LEU A 13 32.41 0.84 -13.77
C LEU A 13 31.45 2.02 -13.58
N LEU A 14 31.85 3.20 -14.02
CA LEU A 14 31.01 4.39 -14.05
C LEU A 14 30.95 4.93 -15.48
N LEU A 15 29.77 4.89 -16.09
CA LEU A 15 29.48 5.63 -17.32
C LEU A 15 29.09 7.05 -16.91
N GLU A 16 29.98 8.01 -17.09
CA GLU A 16 29.72 9.40 -16.74
C GLU A 16 30.53 10.33 -17.64
N THR A 17 29.87 11.35 -18.16
CA THR A 17 30.49 12.39 -18.98
C THR A 17 30.75 13.66 -18.20
N ASP A 18 30.05 13.87 -17.08
CA ASP A 18 30.20 15.03 -16.22
C ASP A 18 31.02 14.70 -14.97
N ALA A 19 32.24 15.23 -14.94
CA ALA A 19 33.22 15.02 -13.87
C ALA A 19 32.70 15.41 -12.47
N ARG A 20 31.67 16.26 -12.37
CA ARG A 20 31.06 16.63 -11.08
C ARG A 20 30.42 15.44 -10.35
N PHE A 21 29.98 14.42 -11.08
CA PHE A 21 29.36 13.21 -10.49
C PHE A 21 30.35 12.08 -10.28
N GLU A 22 31.57 12.19 -10.82
CA GLU A 22 32.64 11.23 -10.56
C GLU A 22 33.13 11.34 -9.11
N THR A 23 33.43 12.55 -8.64
CA THR A 23 34.05 12.79 -7.33
C THR A 23 33.25 12.17 -6.19
N PRO A 24 31.92 12.38 -6.06
CA PRO A 24 31.15 11.78 -4.97
C PRO A 24 31.14 10.25 -5.00
N VAL A 25 31.13 9.63 -6.19
CA VAL A 25 31.18 8.17 -6.34
C VAL A 25 32.56 7.66 -5.90
N ARG A 26 33.64 8.33 -6.33
CA ARG A 26 35.01 7.99 -5.97
C ARG A 26 35.25 8.07 -4.46
N GLU A 27 34.80 9.15 -3.82
CA GLU A 27 34.90 9.35 -2.37
C GLU A 27 34.11 8.28 -1.61
N ALA A 28 32.86 8.03 -2.02
CA ALA A 28 32.03 7.01 -1.40
C ALA A 28 32.67 5.61 -1.50
N LEU A 29 33.25 5.26 -2.65
CA LEU A 29 33.93 3.98 -2.84
C LEU A 29 35.19 3.86 -1.96
N ALA A 30 36.01 4.91 -1.89
CA ALA A 30 37.21 4.94 -1.06
C ALA A 30 36.89 4.76 0.44
N GLU A 31 35.77 5.30 0.91
CA GLU A 31 35.28 5.10 2.28
C GLU A 31 34.67 3.71 2.52
N ILE A 32 34.08 3.09 1.49
CA ILE A 32 33.51 1.73 1.60
C ILE A 32 34.62 0.68 1.66
N ASP A 33 35.56 0.75 0.72
CA ASP A 33 36.73 -0.12 0.66
C ASP A 33 37.81 0.56 -0.20
N PRO A 34 38.96 0.96 0.39
CA PRO A 34 40.02 1.67 -0.33
C PRO A 34 40.69 0.81 -1.42
N LYS A 35 40.41 -0.50 -1.49
CA LYS A 35 40.89 -1.38 -2.56
C LYS A 35 39.99 -1.38 -3.80
N LEU A 36 38.80 -0.78 -3.74
CA LEU A 36 37.90 -0.69 -4.89
C LEU A 36 38.45 0.30 -5.90
N ASN A 37 38.55 -0.17 -7.15
CA ASN A 37 38.98 0.66 -8.27
C ASN A 37 37.77 1.23 -9.00
N LEU A 38 37.79 2.53 -9.33
CA LEU A 38 36.77 3.18 -10.15
C LEU A 38 37.30 3.41 -11.56
N LEU A 39 36.69 2.74 -12.54
CA LEU A 39 36.95 2.93 -13.96
C LEU A 39 35.83 3.78 -14.58
N VAL A 40 36.17 5.02 -14.93
CA VAL A 40 35.25 5.97 -15.58
C VAL A 40 35.34 5.83 -17.09
N LEU A 41 34.19 5.64 -17.73
CA LEU A 41 34.05 5.38 -19.15
C LEU A 41 33.11 6.43 -19.74
N PRO A 42 33.45 7.06 -20.87
CA PRO A 42 32.62 8.12 -21.47
C PRO A 42 31.53 7.57 -22.41
N LYS A 43 31.63 6.30 -22.83
CA LYS A 43 30.78 5.69 -23.84
C LYS A 43 30.31 4.29 -23.43
N ILE A 44 29.16 3.89 -23.94
CA ILE A 44 28.56 2.59 -23.62
C ILE A 44 29.33 1.43 -24.25
N GLU A 45 29.92 1.63 -25.43
CA GLU A 45 30.75 0.62 -26.10
C GLU A 45 31.98 0.26 -25.26
N ASP A 46 32.54 1.24 -24.54
CA ASP A 46 33.66 1.00 -23.63
C ASP A 46 33.22 0.19 -22.40
N VAL A 47 31.97 0.35 -21.95
CA VAL A 47 31.38 -0.46 -20.87
C VAL A 47 31.22 -1.91 -21.34
N GLU A 48 30.72 -2.11 -22.55
CA GLU A 48 30.57 -3.45 -23.15
C GLU A 48 31.92 -4.16 -23.29
N GLN A 49 32.94 -3.47 -23.78
CA GLN A 49 34.31 -3.99 -23.84
C GLN A 49 34.86 -4.31 -22.44
N ALA A 50 34.62 -3.44 -21.45
CA ALA A 50 35.04 -3.68 -20.08
C ALA A 50 34.38 -4.93 -19.49
N LEU A 51 33.07 -5.11 -19.69
CA LEU A 51 32.32 -6.28 -19.24
C LEU A 51 32.79 -7.59 -19.88
N ARG A 52 33.23 -7.55 -21.14
CA ARG A 52 33.86 -8.71 -21.83
C ARG A 52 35.32 -8.94 -21.46
N LYS A 53 35.91 -8.08 -20.61
CA LYS A 53 37.35 -8.04 -20.31
C LYS A 53 38.23 -7.82 -21.55
N GLU A 54 37.70 -7.12 -22.54
CA GLU A 54 38.42 -6.71 -23.75
C GLU A 54 38.97 -5.27 -23.62
N SER A 55 38.59 -4.55 -22.57
CA SER A 55 39.07 -3.18 -22.34
C SER A 55 40.58 -3.16 -22.09
N PRO A 56 41.34 -2.28 -22.77
CA PRO A 56 42.78 -2.13 -22.57
C PRO A 56 43.15 -1.50 -21.22
N LYS A 57 42.15 -1.19 -20.36
CA LYS A 57 42.34 -0.63 -19.02
C LYS A 57 42.11 -1.65 -17.91
N LEU A 58 41.62 -2.86 -18.23
CA LEU A 58 41.30 -3.91 -17.26
C LEU A 58 42.31 -5.05 -17.34
N ALA A 59 42.77 -5.50 -16.18
CA ALA A 59 43.56 -6.72 -16.08
C ALA A 59 42.64 -7.96 -16.20
N PRO A 60 43.15 -9.11 -16.68
CA PRO A 60 42.37 -10.34 -16.82
C PRO A 60 41.69 -10.80 -15.51
N GLU A 61 42.33 -10.57 -14.38
CA GLU A 61 41.86 -10.93 -13.04
C GLU A 61 40.84 -9.94 -12.46
N ALA A 62 40.56 -8.81 -13.12
CA ALA A 62 39.59 -7.83 -12.64
C ALA A 62 38.20 -8.45 -12.47
N VAL A 63 37.52 -8.09 -11.38
CA VAL A 63 36.16 -8.52 -11.05
C VAL A 63 35.27 -7.30 -10.98
N ILE A 64 34.37 -7.17 -11.95
CA ILE A 64 33.44 -6.04 -11.99
C ILE A 64 32.31 -6.31 -10.99
N LYS A 65 32.22 -5.48 -9.94
CA LYS A 65 31.26 -5.65 -8.83
C LYS A 65 29.99 -4.84 -9.01
N CYS A 66 30.11 -3.65 -9.60
CA CYS A 66 29.01 -2.73 -9.78
C CYS A 66 29.18 -1.94 -11.07
N LEU A 67 28.07 -1.59 -11.70
CA LEU A 67 27.99 -0.74 -12.87
C LEU A 67 27.07 0.44 -12.56
N VAL A 68 27.56 1.67 -12.71
CA VAL A 68 26.79 2.89 -12.53
C VAL A 68 26.58 3.54 -13.90
N LEU A 69 25.32 3.77 -14.28
CA LEU A 69 24.92 4.28 -15.60
C LEU A 69 24.00 5.49 -15.46
N PRO A 70 24.02 6.46 -16.40
CA PRO A 70 22.98 7.48 -16.49
C PRO A 70 21.73 6.90 -17.15
N ALA A 71 20.55 7.32 -16.71
CA ALA A 71 19.26 6.90 -17.26
C ALA A 71 19.09 7.34 -18.72
N GLU A 72 19.80 8.41 -19.10
CA GLU A 72 19.86 8.99 -20.44
C GLU A 72 20.75 8.19 -21.40
N ALA A 73 21.53 7.21 -20.91
CA ALA A 73 22.27 6.32 -21.79
C ALA A 73 21.30 5.53 -22.68
N SER A 74 21.58 5.49 -23.98
CA SER A 74 20.71 4.86 -25.00
C SER A 74 20.45 3.36 -24.75
N SER A 75 21.30 2.71 -23.96
CA SER A 75 21.21 1.29 -23.66
C SER A 75 20.51 1.05 -22.33
N LYS A 76 19.25 0.58 -22.41
CA LYS A 76 18.60 0.01 -21.23
C LYS A 76 19.34 -1.28 -20.81
N PRO A 77 19.23 -1.73 -19.55
CA PRO A 77 19.85 -2.96 -19.07
C PRO A 77 19.46 -4.18 -19.90
N GLU A 78 18.23 -4.20 -20.43
CA GLU A 78 17.78 -5.23 -21.36
C GLU A 78 18.57 -5.20 -22.66
N THR A 79 18.88 -4.01 -23.17
CA THR A 79 19.77 -3.81 -24.32
C THR A 79 21.17 -4.32 -24.00
N LEU A 80 21.73 -3.99 -22.84
CA LEU A 80 23.04 -4.50 -22.41
C LEU A 80 23.07 -6.04 -22.33
N LYS A 81 22.04 -6.66 -21.77
CA LYS A 81 21.92 -8.14 -21.75
C LYS A 81 21.84 -8.73 -23.15
N THR A 82 21.17 -8.04 -24.07
CA THR A 82 21.04 -8.48 -25.47
C THR A 82 22.37 -8.35 -26.23
N ASN A 83 23.11 -7.26 -25.99
CA ASN A 83 24.39 -7.00 -26.64
C ASN A 83 25.53 -7.86 -26.07
N LEU A 84 25.38 -8.36 -24.84
CA LEU A 84 26.38 -9.14 -24.11
C LEU A 84 25.87 -10.54 -23.75
N PRO A 85 25.48 -11.38 -24.72
CA PRO A 85 24.98 -12.72 -24.45
C PRO A 85 26.05 -13.55 -23.70
N GLY A 86 25.64 -14.20 -22.61
CA GLY A 86 26.53 -15.04 -21.80
C GLY A 86 27.36 -14.29 -20.74
N VAL A 87 27.31 -12.95 -20.71
CA VAL A 87 27.96 -12.16 -19.67
C VAL A 87 26.99 -11.95 -18.50
N SER A 88 27.38 -12.38 -17.30
CA SER A 88 26.64 -12.07 -16.07
C SER A 88 26.84 -10.61 -15.71
N LEU A 89 25.76 -9.82 -15.70
CA LEU A 89 25.83 -8.41 -15.32
C LEU A 89 25.99 -8.25 -13.80
N PRO A 90 26.82 -7.29 -13.33
CA PRO A 90 26.91 -6.94 -11.91
C PRO A 90 25.65 -6.23 -11.42
N ALA A 91 25.63 -5.78 -10.16
CA ALA A 91 24.61 -4.85 -9.70
C ALA A 91 24.68 -3.55 -10.52
N ILE A 92 23.53 -3.09 -11.02
CA ILE A 92 23.44 -1.88 -11.85
C ILE A 92 22.75 -0.78 -11.07
N LEU A 93 23.43 0.34 -10.84
CA LEU A 93 22.85 1.56 -10.32
C LEU A 93 22.62 2.54 -11.47
N VAL A 94 21.40 3.02 -11.61
CA VAL A 94 21.04 4.02 -12.62
C VAL A 94 20.98 5.38 -11.94
N THR A 95 21.43 6.42 -12.63
CA THR A 95 21.43 7.79 -12.11
C THR A 95 20.57 8.67 -13.01
N CYS A 96 19.86 9.65 -12.48
CA CYS A 96 19.00 10.52 -13.31
C CYS A 96 18.94 11.94 -12.76
N PHE A 97 18.79 12.93 -13.63
CA PHE A 97 18.51 14.32 -13.21
C PHE A 97 17.03 14.56 -12.95
N GLU A 98 16.18 14.04 -13.83
CA GLU A 98 14.73 14.18 -13.70
C GLU A 98 14.16 13.00 -12.92
N HIS A 99 13.52 13.30 -11.79
CA HIS A 99 12.78 12.30 -11.00
C HIS A 99 11.30 12.35 -11.36
N SER A 100 10.71 11.20 -11.68
CA SER A 100 9.26 11.06 -11.84
C SER A 100 8.78 9.66 -11.46
N GLU A 101 7.52 9.54 -11.04
CA GLU A 101 6.92 8.23 -10.73
C GLU A 101 6.97 7.27 -11.95
N LYS A 102 6.78 7.82 -13.16
CA LYS A 102 6.89 7.03 -14.40
C LYS A 102 8.31 6.45 -14.55
N LEU A 103 9.34 7.28 -14.39
CA LEU A 103 10.73 6.84 -14.49
C LEU A 103 11.05 5.77 -13.44
N VAL A 104 10.62 5.98 -12.19
CA VAL A 104 10.78 4.99 -11.12
C VAL A 104 10.16 3.65 -11.50
N ASN A 105 8.94 3.65 -12.03
CA ASN A 105 8.25 2.42 -12.46
C ASN A 105 8.92 1.75 -13.65
N ASP A 106 9.34 2.52 -14.66
CA ASP A 106 10.02 2.01 -15.86
C ASP A 106 11.32 1.29 -15.48
N TRP A 107 12.08 1.82 -14.52
CA TRP A 107 13.34 1.22 -14.06
C TRP A 107 13.17 0.15 -12.99
N ALA A 108 12.14 0.22 -12.14
CA ALA A 108 11.90 -0.79 -11.11
C ALA A 108 11.72 -2.19 -11.73
N GLY A 109 11.11 -2.26 -12.93
CA GLY A 109 10.87 -3.49 -13.68
C GLY A 109 12.05 -4.01 -14.53
N SER A 110 13.09 -3.21 -14.78
CA SER A 110 14.18 -3.59 -15.71
C SER A 110 15.27 -4.47 -15.09
N GLY A 111 15.17 -4.74 -13.79
CA GLY A 111 16.15 -5.53 -13.05
C GLY A 111 17.36 -4.74 -12.55
N VAL A 112 17.46 -3.42 -12.77
CA VAL A 112 18.54 -2.58 -12.19
C VAL A 112 18.45 -2.51 -10.68
N PHE A 113 19.57 -2.59 -9.99
CA PHE A 113 19.61 -2.64 -8.53
C PHE A 113 18.93 -1.41 -7.87
N ASN A 114 19.23 -0.20 -8.35
CA ASN A 114 18.59 1.02 -7.87
C ASN A 114 18.56 2.13 -8.95
N LEU A 115 17.68 3.11 -8.78
CA LEU A 115 17.68 4.41 -9.43
C LEU A 115 18.09 5.48 -8.40
N LEU A 116 19.04 6.35 -8.73
CA LEU A 116 19.65 7.34 -7.84
C LEU A 116 19.51 8.74 -8.45
N PRO A 117 18.65 9.60 -7.90
CA PRO A 117 18.53 10.97 -8.38
C PRO A 117 19.80 11.80 -8.13
N LYS A 118 20.11 12.69 -9.07
CA LYS A 118 21.17 13.70 -8.99
C LYS A 118 20.57 15.06 -8.61
N PRO A 119 21.26 15.88 -7.79
CA PRO A 119 22.54 15.61 -7.14
C PRO A 119 22.41 14.57 -6.02
N TYR A 120 23.52 13.87 -5.73
CA TYR A 120 23.51 12.83 -4.71
C TYR A 120 23.54 13.41 -3.30
N ASP A 121 22.75 12.84 -2.40
CA ASP A 121 23.08 12.87 -0.97
C ASP A 121 24.27 11.91 -0.73
N PRO A 122 25.43 12.39 -0.21
CA PRO A 122 26.63 11.56 -0.08
C PRO A 122 26.45 10.33 0.80
N LEU A 123 25.62 10.42 1.85
CA LEU A 123 25.39 9.32 2.78
C LEU A 123 24.50 8.26 2.15
N LEU A 124 23.45 8.67 1.42
CA LEU A 124 22.60 7.76 0.67
C LEU A 124 23.37 7.08 -0.47
N LEU A 125 24.17 7.82 -1.24
CA LEU A 125 25.02 7.25 -2.29
C LEU A 125 25.94 6.17 -1.72
N LYS A 126 26.66 6.49 -0.63
CA LYS A 126 27.55 5.54 0.05
C LYS A 126 26.79 4.30 0.52
N GLN A 127 25.61 4.47 1.10
CA GLN A 127 24.80 3.36 1.58
C GLN A 127 24.31 2.47 0.43
N HIS A 128 23.80 3.06 -0.66
CA HIS A 128 23.34 2.30 -1.83
C HIS A 128 24.48 1.57 -2.54
N LEU A 129 25.66 2.19 -2.69
CA LEU A 129 26.86 1.53 -3.21
C LEU A 129 27.28 0.35 -2.33
N ARG A 130 27.31 0.53 -1.01
CA ARG A 130 27.66 -0.53 -0.06
C ARG A 130 26.75 -1.76 -0.20
N ILE A 131 25.43 -1.54 -0.33
CA ILE A 131 24.47 -2.64 -0.54
C ILE A 131 24.67 -3.26 -1.93
N ALA A 132 24.82 -2.46 -2.99
CA ALA A 132 24.98 -2.95 -4.37
C ALA A 132 26.26 -3.78 -4.57
N LEU A 133 27.34 -3.45 -3.84
CA LEU A 133 28.62 -4.17 -3.91
C LEU A 133 28.57 -5.54 -3.21
N LYS A 134 27.68 -5.71 -2.22
CA LYS A 134 27.54 -6.94 -1.42
C LYS A 134 26.06 -7.29 -1.16
N PRO A 135 25.25 -7.56 -2.20
CA PRO A 135 23.81 -7.75 -2.05
C PRO A 135 23.44 -9.03 -1.29
N SER A 136 24.37 -9.97 -1.13
CA SER A 136 24.17 -11.21 -0.37
C SER A 136 24.24 -11.02 1.14
N GLU A 137 24.64 -9.84 1.62
CA GLU A 137 24.80 -9.56 3.04
C GLU A 137 24.09 -8.26 3.42
N PRO A 138 23.45 -8.18 4.60
CA PRO A 138 22.97 -6.90 5.09
C PRO A 138 24.17 -6.02 5.50
N PRO A 139 24.06 -4.70 5.35
CA PRO A 139 25.11 -3.79 5.78
C PRO A 139 25.33 -3.90 7.29
N LYS A 140 26.58 -4.08 7.72
CA LYS A 140 26.96 -4.08 9.15
C LYS A 140 26.99 -2.66 9.71
N ASP A 141 27.47 -1.73 8.89
CA ASP A 141 27.56 -0.31 9.20
C ASP A 141 26.64 0.48 8.27
N PHE A 142 25.83 1.35 8.85
CA PHE A 142 24.93 2.22 8.10
C PHE A 142 25.56 3.61 7.99
N ALA A 143 25.67 4.12 6.76
CA ALA A 143 26.09 5.50 6.52
C ALA A 143 24.99 6.50 6.92
N THR A 144 23.73 6.07 6.84
CA THR A 144 22.53 6.83 7.23
C THR A 144 22.09 6.42 8.62
N HIS A 145 21.32 7.28 9.30
CA HIS A 145 20.68 6.90 10.56
C HIS A 145 19.80 5.64 10.36
N ASN A 146 19.96 4.65 11.24
CA ASN A 146 19.18 3.41 11.24
C ASN A 146 18.45 3.27 12.57
N LEU A 147 17.12 3.21 12.51
CA LEU A 147 16.26 3.01 13.66
C LEU A 147 15.91 1.53 13.76
N LYS A 148 16.45 0.87 14.80
CA LYS A 148 15.97 -0.45 15.22
C LYS A 148 14.66 -0.26 15.97
N THR A 149 13.54 -0.59 15.35
CA THR A 149 12.22 -0.44 15.94
C THR A 149 11.33 -1.62 15.57
N SER A 150 10.35 -1.92 16.42
CA SER A 150 9.22 -2.76 16.08
C SER A 150 8.04 -1.86 15.76
N ALA A 151 7.91 -1.49 14.49
CA ALA A 151 6.83 -0.63 14.03
C ALA A 151 5.95 -1.35 13.01
N ARG A 152 4.67 -0.98 12.99
CA ARG A 152 3.73 -1.47 11.99
C ARG A 152 3.58 -0.46 10.87
N ILE A 153 3.88 -0.87 9.64
CA ILE A 153 3.68 -0.08 8.43
C ILE A 153 2.79 -0.85 7.46
N GLU A 154 2.49 -0.29 6.30
CA GLU A 154 1.70 -0.99 5.28
C GLU A 154 2.53 -1.29 4.03
N MET A 155 2.57 -2.57 3.66
CA MET A 155 3.05 -3.03 2.36
C MET A 155 1.88 -3.03 1.38
N LEU A 156 2.09 -2.46 0.21
CA LEU A 156 1.05 -2.25 -0.78
C LEU A 156 1.07 -3.33 -1.87
N LYS A 157 -0.10 -3.89 -2.16
CA LYS A 157 -0.35 -4.73 -3.33
C LYS A 157 -1.21 -3.97 -4.33
N GLU A 158 -0.71 -3.76 -5.54
CA GLU A 158 -1.50 -3.19 -6.62
C GLU A 158 -2.58 -4.18 -7.07
N ILE A 159 -3.81 -3.71 -7.22
CA ILE A 159 -4.96 -4.47 -7.69
C ILE A 159 -5.71 -3.69 -8.78
N PRO A 160 -6.20 -4.36 -9.84
CA PRO A 160 -7.03 -3.69 -10.83
C PRO A 160 -8.39 -3.35 -10.23
N MET A 161 -8.80 -2.10 -10.35
CA MET A 161 -10.20 -1.74 -10.17
C MET A 161 -10.94 -1.89 -11.50
N GLU A 162 -12.20 -2.31 -11.42
CA GLU A 162 -13.09 -2.42 -12.60
C GLU A 162 -14.12 -1.31 -12.59
N ALA A 163 -14.67 -1.05 -11.41
CA ALA A 163 -15.73 -0.08 -11.25
C ALA A 163 -15.76 0.54 -9.86
N VAL A 164 -16.33 1.74 -9.79
CA VAL A 164 -16.63 2.48 -8.58
C VAL A 164 -18.11 2.88 -8.57
N SER A 165 -18.73 2.91 -7.41
CA SER A 165 -20.12 3.34 -7.18
C SER A 165 -20.24 4.18 -5.92
N GLU A 166 -21.42 4.75 -5.68
CA GLU A 166 -21.72 5.45 -4.43
C GLU A 166 -21.81 4.54 -3.20
N VAL A 167 -21.76 3.21 -3.35
CA VAL A 167 -21.80 2.25 -2.23
C VAL A 167 -20.53 1.42 -2.07
N GLY A 168 -19.65 1.39 -3.08
CA GLY A 168 -18.47 0.54 -3.05
C GLY A 168 -17.62 0.57 -4.32
N ILE A 169 -16.75 -0.45 -4.46
CA ILE A 169 -16.00 -0.74 -5.70
C ILE A 169 -16.10 -2.20 -6.13
N VAL A 170 -15.72 -2.45 -7.37
CA VAL A 170 -15.47 -3.78 -7.91
C VAL A 170 -14.00 -3.86 -8.31
N THR A 171 -13.31 -4.89 -7.83
CA THR A 171 -11.88 -5.13 -8.12
C THR A 171 -11.71 -6.50 -8.74
N ARG A 172 -10.57 -6.75 -9.39
CA ARG A 172 -10.21 -8.07 -9.90
C ARG A 172 -9.20 -8.77 -9.01
N SER A 173 -9.41 -10.06 -8.82
CA SER A 173 -8.47 -10.91 -8.09
C SER A 173 -8.29 -12.25 -8.81
N ASP A 174 -7.04 -12.70 -8.90
CA ASP A 174 -6.65 -14.05 -9.32
C ASP A 174 -6.86 -15.08 -8.20
N ARG A 175 -7.25 -14.61 -7.00
CA ARG A 175 -7.45 -15.41 -5.80
C ARG A 175 -8.78 -15.11 -5.15
N GLU A 176 -9.25 -16.04 -4.35
CA GLU A 176 -10.40 -15.81 -3.50
C GLU A 176 -10.10 -14.77 -2.42
N VAL A 177 -10.97 -13.78 -2.33
CA VAL A 177 -11.02 -12.80 -1.24
C VAL A 177 -12.11 -13.25 -0.27
N PRO A 178 -11.78 -13.55 1.00
CA PRO A 178 -12.78 -13.95 1.98
C PRO A 178 -13.89 -12.91 2.11
N LEU A 179 -15.15 -13.34 2.01
CA LEU A 179 -16.30 -12.47 2.25
C LEU A 179 -16.28 -11.97 3.70
N GLY A 180 -16.71 -10.73 3.89
CA GLY A 180 -16.60 -10.02 5.16
C GLY A 180 -15.22 -9.42 5.42
N ARG A 181 -14.18 -9.73 4.64
CA ARG A 181 -12.85 -9.13 4.83
C ARG A 181 -12.91 -7.63 4.56
N VAL A 182 -12.53 -6.83 5.56
CA VAL A 182 -12.29 -5.39 5.38
C VAL A 182 -10.84 -5.17 4.98
N THR A 183 -10.64 -4.34 3.97
CA THR A 183 -9.34 -4.00 3.43
C THR A 183 -9.21 -2.49 3.31
N LYS A 184 -8.02 -1.98 3.64
CA LYS A 184 -7.66 -0.59 3.39
C LYS A 184 -7.15 -0.44 1.96
N LEU A 185 -7.67 0.55 1.25
CA LEU A 185 -7.42 0.78 -0.16
C LEU A 185 -6.91 2.20 -0.36
N TYR A 186 -5.78 2.33 -1.04
CA TYR A 186 -5.18 3.61 -1.43
C TYR A 186 -5.42 3.86 -2.91
N GLY A 187 -5.66 5.11 -3.26
CA GLY A 187 -5.80 5.52 -4.65
C GLY A 187 -6.14 6.99 -4.79
N LYS A 188 -5.78 7.58 -5.92
CA LYS A 188 -6.03 9.00 -6.21
C LYS A 188 -7.52 9.35 -6.11
N ILE A 189 -8.40 8.42 -6.49
CA ILE A 189 -9.86 8.55 -6.35
C ILE A 189 -10.34 8.74 -4.90
N PHE A 190 -9.54 8.39 -3.89
CA PHE A 190 -9.88 8.52 -2.47
C PHE A 190 -9.27 9.73 -1.76
N GLU A 191 -8.35 10.45 -2.43
CA GLU A 191 -7.69 11.64 -1.90
C GLU A 191 -8.72 12.68 -1.44
N TRP A 192 -8.75 13.02 -0.15
CA TRP A 192 -9.61 14.01 0.47
C TRP A 192 -8.92 14.63 1.68
N LYS A 193 -8.58 15.92 1.65
CA LYS A 193 -8.02 16.75 2.74
C LYS A 193 -6.87 16.15 3.55
N GLU A 194 -7.16 15.13 4.35
CA GLU A 194 -6.29 14.43 5.30
C GLU A 194 -6.18 12.92 5.03
N ARG A 195 -6.90 12.37 4.04
CA ARG A 195 -6.93 10.94 3.73
C ARG A 195 -6.65 10.69 2.26
N VAL A 196 -5.95 9.61 1.95
CA VAL A 196 -5.76 9.11 0.57
C VAL A 196 -6.20 7.66 0.43
N SER A 197 -6.89 7.17 1.47
CA SER A 197 -7.37 5.80 1.56
C SER A 197 -8.83 5.73 2.02
N VAL A 198 -9.45 4.56 1.75
CA VAL A 198 -10.75 4.15 2.28
C VAL A 198 -10.67 2.72 2.78
N TYR A 199 -11.55 2.38 3.71
CA TYR A 199 -11.80 0.99 4.07
C TYR A 199 -12.98 0.46 3.26
N ALA A 200 -12.87 -0.77 2.75
CA ALA A 200 -13.95 -1.44 2.04
C ALA A 200 -14.05 -2.91 2.45
N ARG A 201 -15.28 -3.43 2.54
CA ARG A 201 -15.58 -4.80 2.93
C ARG A 201 -16.03 -5.63 1.72
N ALA A 202 -15.34 -6.73 1.44
CA ALA A 202 -15.80 -7.68 0.44
C ALA A 202 -17.14 -8.30 0.86
N PHE A 203 -18.17 -8.24 0.01
CA PHE A 203 -19.49 -8.77 0.33
C PHE A 203 -20.01 -9.77 -0.72
N ASP A 204 -19.47 -9.72 -1.94
CA ASP A 204 -19.79 -10.67 -3.00
C ASP A 204 -18.56 -10.89 -3.88
N GLN A 205 -18.49 -12.05 -4.52
CA GLN A 205 -17.43 -12.43 -5.44
C GLN A 205 -17.97 -13.36 -6.51
N ARG A 206 -17.73 -13.01 -7.77
CA ARG A 206 -18.24 -13.74 -8.93
C ARG A 206 -17.12 -14.06 -9.91
N PRO A 207 -17.22 -15.12 -10.73
CA PRO A 207 -16.32 -15.32 -11.87
C PRO A 207 -16.31 -14.08 -12.76
N HIS A 208 -15.15 -13.66 -13.22
CA HIS A 208 -15.04 -12.49 -14.09
C HIS A 208 -15.63 -12.83 -15.48
N PRO A 209 -16.47 -11.97 -16.08
CA PRO A 209 -17.25 -12.31 -17.27
C PRO A 209 -16.41 -12.61 -18.52
N THR A 210 -15.19 -12.06 -18.61
CA THR A 210 -14.31 -12.22 -19.79
C THR A 210 -12.93 -12.80 -19.48
N LYS A 211 -12.66 -13.18 -18.22
CA LYS A 211 -11.34 -13.68 -17.80
C LYS A 211 -11.52 -14.90 -16.90
N GLU A 212 -11.33 -16.07 -17.46
CA GLU A 212 -11.66 -17.36 -16.84
C GLU A 212 -10.97 -17.61 -15.49
N ASN A 213 -9.75 -17.10 -15.31
CA ASN A 213 -8.95 -17.29 -14.10
C ASN A 213 -9.01 -16.12 -13.11
N GLU A 214 -9.88 -15.13 -13.34
CA GLU A 214 -10.05 -13.98 -12.45
C GLU A 214 -11.47 -13.94 -11.88
N LYS A 215 -11.59 -13.32 -10.71
CA LYS A 215 -12.86 -13.07 -10.03
C LYS A 215 -13.09 -11.57 -9.89
N SER A 216 -14.34 -11.13 -10.11
CA SER A 216 -14.79 -9.79 -9.76
C SER A 216 -15.21 -9.79 -8.29
N VAL A 217 -14.51 -9.02 -7.47
CA VAL A 217 -14.71 -8.88 -6.03
C VAL A 217 -15.45 -7.58 -5.77
N TYR A 218 -16.68 -7.68 -5.26
CA TYR A 218 -17.53 -6.54 -4.94
C TYR A 218 -17.31 -6.17 -3.48
N MET A 219 -16.97 -4.90 -3.23
CA MET A 219 -16.65 -4.39 -1.91
C MET A 219 -17.51 -3.18 -1.61
N THR A 220 -18.11 -3.09 -0.42
CA THR A 220 -18.83 -1.90 0.04
C THR A 220 -17.93 -1.01 0.89
N TRP A 221 -18.17 0.30 0.89
CA TRP A 221 -17.48 1.24 1.77
C TRP A 221 -17.64 0.88 3.25
N PHE A 222 -16.63 1.11 4.08
CA PHE A 222 -16.68 0.83 5.53
C PHE A 222 -16.14 2.04 6.31
N GLY A 223 -17.00 2.73 7.07
CA GLY A 223 -16.60 3.90 7.86
C GLY A 223 -16.11 5.10 7.06
N VAL A 224 -16.58 5.26 5.81
CA VAL A 224 -16.19 6.39 4.95
C VAL A 224 -16.93 7.66 5.37
N ALA A 225 -16.18 8.75 5.51
CA ALA A 225 -16.72 10.06 5.86
C ALA A 225 -17.63 10.62 4.75
N ARG A 226 -18.61 11.44 5.12
CA ARG A 226 -19.54 12.06 4.16
C ARG A 226 -18.82 12.91 3.12
N GLU A 227 -17.86 13.72 3.54
CA GLU A 227 -17.11 14.62 2.68
C GLU A 227 -16.27 13.83 1.66
N GLN A 228 -15.66 12.72 2.11
CA GLN A 228 -14.94 11.80 1.22
C GLN A 228 -15.89 11.14 0.20
N MET A 229 -17.09 10.73 0.63
CA MET A 229 -18.11 10.20 -0.28
C MET A 229 -18.56 11.24 -1.31
N LEU A 230 -18.78 12.49 -0.90
CA LEU A 230 -19.14 13.58 -1.81
C LEU A 230 -18.05 13.82 -2.85
N GLN A 231 -16.77 13.71 -2.46
CA GLN A 231 -15.65 13.84 -3.37
C GLN A 231 -15.51 12.65 -4.33
N ILE A 232 -15.70 11.42 -3.85
CA ILE A 232 -15.72 10.24 -4.73
C ILE A 232 -16.81 10.42 -5.79
N ARG A 233 -18.01 10.86 -5.38
CA ARG A 233 -19.13 11.11 -6.28
C ARG A 233 -18.90 12.25 -7.27
N SER A 234 -18.19 13.31 -6.89
CA SER A 234 -17.92 14.42 -7.80
C SER A 234 -17.00 14.03 -8.97
N ARG A 235 -16.29 12.90 -8.85
CA ARG A 235 -15.44 12.32 -9.89
C ARG A 235 -16.19 11.40 -10.86
N PHE A 236 -17.46 11.11 -10.59
CA PHE A 236 -18.24 10.24 -11.47
C PHE A 236 -18.53 10.94 -12.81
N PRO A 237 -18.25 10.30 -13.94
CA PRO A 237 -18.57 10.88 -15.24
C PRO A 237 -20.08 11.03 -15.41
N LYS A 238 -20.50 11.91 -16.34
CA LYS A 238 -21.93 12.14 -16.63
C LYS A 238 -22.58 10.93 -17.32
N GLU A 239 -21.81 10.21 -18.14
CA GLU A 239 -22.26 9.00 -18.82
C GLU A 239 -22.09 7.78 -17.92
N GLN A 240 -23.17 7.01 -17.77
CA GLN A 240 -23.28 5.94 -16.81
C GLN A 240 -23.36 4.59 -17.53
N THR A 241 -22.52 3.63 -17.10
CA THR A 241 -22.70 2.23 -17.51
C THR A 241 -23.14 1.44 -16.28
N PRO A 242 -24.42 1.08 -16.17
CA PRO A 242 -24.88 0.31 -15.02
C PRO A 242 -24.16 -1.06 -15.00
N LEU A 243 -23.36 -1.34 -13.97
CA LEU A 243 -23.04 -2.71 -13.58
C LEU A 243 -24.12 -3.20 -12.62
N SER A 244 -24.48 -4.46 -12.72
CA SER A 244 -25.43 -5.07 -11.79
C SER A 244 -24.74 -5.42 -10.47
N TRP A 245 -24.93 -4.56 -9.47
CA TRP A 245 -24.48 -4.79 -8.09
C TRP A 245 -25.35 -5.78 -7.32
N ARG A 246 -26.57 -6.03 -7.79
CA ARG A 246 -27.59 -6.70 -6.97
C ARG A 246 -27.48 -8.22 -7.03
N PRO A 247 -27.57 -8.92 -5.88
CA PRO A 247 -28.06 -10.29 -5.82
C PRO A 247 -29.54 -10.33 -6.25
N THR A 248 -30.00 -11.46 -6.79
CA THR A 248 -31.43 -11.66 -7.11
C THR A 248 -32.27 -11.48 -5.84
N ALA A 249 -33.20 -10.53 -5.84
CA ALA A 249 -34.03 -10.27 -4.67
C ALA A 249 -34.94 -11.49 -4.38
N VAL A 250 -34.92 -11.96 -3.14
CA VAL A 250 -35.92 -12.91 -2.65
C VAL A 250 -37.00 -12.11 -1.94
N ALA A 251 -38.24 -12.22 -2.42
CA ALA A 251 -39.37 -11.54 -1.81
C ALA A 251 -39.54 -11.99 -0.35
N SER A 252 -39.46 -11.04 0.58
CA SER A 252 -39.75 -11.25 2.01
C SER A 252 -40.81 -10.25 2.46
N PRO A 253 -41.74 -10.64 3.35
CA PRO A 253 -42.83 -9.77 3.77
C PRO A 253 -42.39 -8.63 4.71
N LYS A 254 -41.37 -8.83 5.56
CA LYS A 254 -40.91 -7.86 6.56
C LYS A 254 -39.40 -7.95 6.76
N VAL A 255 -38.75 -6.83 7.09
CA VAL A 255 -37.34 -6.73 7.50
C VAL A 255 -37.29 -5.99 8.84
N SER A 256 -36.73 -6.61 9.87
CA SER A 256 -36.77 -6.06 11.24
C SER A 256 -35.37 -5.67 11.72
N PHE A 257 -35.23 -4.43 12.16
CA PHE A 257 -34.00 -3.85 12.71
C PHE A 257 -34.19 -3.48 14.17
N LEU A 258 -33.12 -3.62 14.94
CA LEU A 258 -33.03 -3.09 16.30
C LEU A 258 -31.95 -2.01 16.35
N ILE A 259 -32.26 -0.81 16.82
CA ILE A 259 -31.27 0.23 17.12
C ILE A 259 -31.05 0.24 18.63
N VAL A 260 -29.79 0.10 19.04
CA VAL A 260 -29.36 0.15 20.44
C VAL A 260 -28.46 1.38 20.61
N GLY A 261 -28.84 2.26 21.52
CA GLY A 261 -28.07 3.45 21.85
C GLY A 261 -28.86 4.43 22.71
N ASP A 262 -28.16 5.42 23.25
CA ASP A 262 -28.77 6.50 24.01
C ASP A 262 -29.81 7.25 23.13
N PRO A 263 -31.05 7.46 23.60
CA PRO A 263 -32.09 8.16 22.84
C PRO A 263 -31.69 9.59 22.44
N SER A 264 -30.75 10.20 23.17
CA SER A 264 -30.19 11.51 22.86
C SER A 264 -28.98 11.45 21.92
N ALA A 265 -28.41 10.25 21.67
CA ALA A 265 -27.31 10.10 20.75
C ALA A 265 -27.74 10.27 19.29
N PRO A 266 -26.92 10.93 18.45
CA PRO A 266 -27.14 10.95 17.02
C PRO A 266 -27.20 9.53 16.46
N GLY A 267 -28.15 9.28 15.56
CA GLY A 267 -28.41 7.97 14.96
C GLY A 267 -29.78 7.40 15.33
N THR A 268 -30.43 7.88 16.39
CA THR A 268 -31.82 7.49 16.71
C THR A 268 -32.80 7.96 15.63
N GLU A 269 -32.47 9.04 14.91
CA GLU A 269 -33.21 9.50 13.73
C GLU A 269 -33.16 8.50 12.56
N LEU A 270 -32.23 7.54 12.56
CA LEU A 270 -32.16 6.50 11.54
C LEU A 270 -33.40 5.60 11.59
N ALA A 271 -34.01 5.39 12.76
CA ALA A 271 -35.23 4.58 12.87
C ALA A 271 -36.36 5.16 12.02
N GLY A 272 -36.71 6.43 12.26
CA GLY A 272 -37.72 7.12 11.47
C GLY A 272 -37.31 7.27 10.01
N THR A 273 -36.02 7.35 9.72
CA THR A 273 -35.51 7.48 8.36
C THR A 273 -35.63 6.17 7.58
N LEU A 274 -35.33 5.02 8.18
CA LEU A 274 -35.48 3.71 7.57
C LEU A 274 -36.96 3.37 7.33
N THR A 275 -37.84 3.57 8.32
CA THR A 275 -39.28 3.29 8.18
C THR A 275 -39.97 4.16 7.13
N ARG A 276 -39.50 5.41 6.93
CA ARG A 276 -40.00 6.29 5.86
C ARG A 276 -39.55 5.90 4.45
N ASN A 277 -38.37 5.30 4.31
CA ASN A 277 -37.79 4.99 2.99
C ASN A 277 -38.00 3.53 2.55
N PHE A 278 -38.36 2.66 3.50
CA PHE A 278 -38.59 1.25 3.26
C PHE A 278 -39.92 0.80 3.85
N SER A 279 -40.90 0.50 2.99
CA SER A 279 -42.29 0.24 3.39
C SER A 279 -42.48 -1.07 4.17
N ASN A 280 -41.51 -1.97 4.12
CA ASN A 280 -41.50 -3.23 4.88
C ASN A 280 -40.44 -3.28 5.99
N ALA A 281 -39.81 -2.15 6.32
CA ALA A 281 -38.87 -2.07 7.44
C ALA A 281 -39.62 -1.81 8.75
N GLU A 282 -39.40 -2.66 9.74
CA GLU A 282 -39.73 -2.40 11.13
C GLU A 282 -38.45 -2.05 11.89
N VAL A 283 -38.46 -0.94 12.61
CA VAL A 283 -37.32 -0.53 13.41
C VAL A 283 -37.77 -0.37 14.85
N LEU A 284 -37.17 -1.17 15.73
CA LEU A 284 -37.31 -1.06 17.17
C LEU A 284 -36.13 -0.27 17.71
N SER A 285 -36.36 0.63 18.65
CA SER A 285 -35.29 1.38 19.32
C SER A 285 -35.29 1.02 20.80
N LEU A 286 -34.15 0.57 21.30
CA LEU A 286 -33.92 0.33 22.73
C LEU A 286 -32.91 1.36 23.24
N MET A 287 -33.33 2.08 24.27
CA MET A 287 -32.53 3.13 24.92
C MET A 287 -31.34 2.53 25.68
N ASP A 288 -31.59 1.41 26.35
CA ASP A 288 -30.60 0.59 27.03
C ASP A 288 -30.74 -0.85 26.59
N ILE A 289 -29.64 -1.59 26.69
CA ILE A 289 -29.70 -3.04 26.49
C ILE A 289 -30.50 -3.62 27.64
N PRO A 290 -31.62 -4.28 27.36
CA PRO A 290 -32.37 -4.98 28.38
C PRO A 290 -31.40 -5.93 29.11
N GLY A 291 -31.54 -6.06 30.44
CA GLY A 291 -30.71 -6.98 31.22
C GLY A 291 -30.60 -8.35 30.54
N PRO A 292 -29.53 -9.13 30.78
CA PRO A 292 -29.20 -10.33 30.01
C PRO A 292 -30.31 -11.40 29.96
N THR A 293 -31.29 -11.31 30.87
CA THR A 293 -32.46 -12.18 30.98
C THR A 293 -33.65 -11.78 30.12
N VAL A 294 -33.68 -10.56 29.57
CA VAL A 294 -34.80 -10.09 28.74
C VAL A 294 -34.60 -10.56 27.29
N PRO A 295 -35.56 -11.29 26.71
CA PRO A 295 -35.44 -11.78 25.34
C PRO A 295 -35.43 -10.60 24.35
N LEU A 296 -34.62 -10.72 23.29
CA LEU A 296 -34.68 -9.79 22.17
C LEU A 296 -35.96 -10.02 21.37
N PRO A 297 -36.56 -8.96 20.77
CA PRO A 297 -37.58 -9.14 19.76
C PRO A 297 -36.97 -9.96 18.62
N GLN A 298 -37.62 -11.04 18.20
CA GLN A 298 -37.15 -11.93 17.13
C GLN A 298 -38.29 -12.17 16.13
N PRO A 299 -37.99 -12.35 14.83
CA PRO A 299 -36.65 -12.36 14.22
C PRO A 299 -36.08 -10.95 13.98
N LEU A 300 -34.74 -10.81 14.00
CA LEU A 300 -34.01 -9.60 13.58
C LEU A 300 -33.13 -9.88 12.37
N ASP A 301 -33.17 -9.02 11.36
CA ASP A 301 -32.27 -9.07 10.20
C ASP A 301 -30.94 -8.35 10.49
N ALA A 302 -30.94 -7.31 11.33
CA ALA A 302 -29.72 -6.69 11.86
C ALA A 302 -29.94 -5.85 13.12
N VAL A 303 -28.85 -5.58 13.84
CA VAL A 303 -28.80 -4.63 14.95
C VAL A 303 -27.85 -3.48 14.63
N LEU A 304 -28.29 -2.25 14.85
CA LEU A 304 -27.49 -1.04 14.71
C LEU A 304 -27.04 -0.58 16.10
N PHE A 305 -25.74 -0.40 16.30
CA PHE A 305 -25.15 0.00 17.57
C PHE A 305 -24.46 1.35 17.46
N HIS A 306 -24.69 2.23 18.42
CA HIS A 306 -23.81 3.37 18.60
C HIS A 306 -22.41 2.90 19.05
N ARG A 307 -21.35 3.40 18.41
CA ARG A 307 -19.97 2.96 18.63
C ARG A 307 -19.46 3.21 20.05
N SER A 308 -20.05 4.16 20.77
CA SER A 308 -19.72 4.44 22.18
C SER A 308 -20.22 3.38 23.17
N LEU A 309 -20.99 2.39 22.72
CA LEU A 309 -21.46 1.32 23.59
C LEU A 309 -20.28 0.43 24.02
N THR A 310 -20.32 -0.04 25.27
CA THR A 310 -19.20 -0.78 25.88
C THR A 310 -18.96 -2.13 25.20
N GLU A 311 -17.73 -2.65 25.26
CA GLU A 311 -17.41 -4.00 24.74
C GLU A 311 -18.35 -5.10 25.27
N ALA A 312 -18.88 -4.92 26.48
CA ALA A 312 -19.82 -5.86 27.10
C ALA A 312 -21.08 -6.06 26.23
N VAL A 313 -21.55 -5.00 25.57
CA VAL A 313 -22.68 -5.03 24.62
C VAL A 313 -22.36 -5.89 23.42
N LEU A 314 -21.19 -5.66 22.81
CA LEU A 314 -20.77 -6.34 21.60
C LEU A 314 -20.50 -7.83 21.85
N LYS A 315 -20.17 -8.18 23.09
CA LYS A 315 -19.94 -9.55 23.57
C LYS A 315 -21.21 -10.27 24.06
N ASP A 316 -22.36 -9.59 24.10
CA ASP A 316 -23.61 -10.21 24.53
C ASP A 316 -24.02 -11.34 23.56
N VAL A 317 -24.17 -12.54 24.12
CA VAL A 317 -24.45 -13.77 23.37
C VAL A 317 -25.74 -13.69 22.56
N ARG A 318 -26.70 -12.85 22.97
CA ARG A 318 -27.98 -12.67 22.27
C ARG A 318 -27.80 -12.05 20.88
N PHE A 319 -26.69 -11.34 20.63
CA PHE A 319 -26.38 -10.74 19.32
C PHE A 319 -25.40 -11.56 18.49
N LYS A 320 -24.95 -12.74 18.96
CA LYS A 320 -23.85 -13.49 18.33
C LYS A 320 -24.05 -13.72 16.83
N ASP A 321 -25.24 -14.19 16.45
CA ASP A 321 -25.56 -14.58 15.08
C ASP A 321 -26.35 -13.52 14.31
N ILE A 322 -26.50 -12.32 14.89
CA ILE A 322 -27.22 -11.21 14.27
C ILE A 322 -26.21 -10.26 13.60
N PRO A 323 -26.40 -9.89 12.32
CA PRO A 323 -25.57 -8.89 11.66
C PRO A 323 -25.55 -7.56 12.43
N LYS A 324 -24.36 -7.00 12.61
CA LYS A 324 -24.15 -5.77 13.40
C LYS A 324 -23.76 -4.62 12.49
N ILE A 325 -24.43 -3.48 12.59
CA ILE A 325 -24.05 -2.25 11.89
C ILE A 325 -23.64 -1.23 12.95
N LEU A 326 -22.40 -0.77 12.87
CA LEU A 326 -21.87 0.21 13.81
C LEU A 326 -22.20 1.63 13.33
N ILE A 327 -22.50 2.53 14.25
CA ILE A 327 -22.79 3.94 14.00
C ILE A 327 -21.73 4.77 14.73
N ALA A 328 -20.94 5.52 13.99
CA ALA A 328 -19.97 6.47 14.53
C ALA A 328 -20.46 7.92 14.31
N THR A 329 -20.32 8.77 15.32
CA THR A 329 -20.66 10.20 15.25
C THR A 329 -19.51 11.10 14.83
N SER A 330 -18.33 10.52 14.70
CA SER A 330 -17.13 11.14 14.17
C SER A 330 -16.45 10.18 13.19
N VAL A 331 -15.56 10.69 12.35
CA VAL A 331 -14.76 9.87 11.44
C VAL A 331 -13.78 9.05 12.28
N PRO A 332 -13.88 7.71 12.32
CA PRO A 332 -13.02 6.88 13.16
C PRO A 332 -11.57 6.92 12.66
N ILE A 333 -10.61 6.87 13.58
CA ILE A 333 -9.19 6.75 13.23
C ILE A 333 -8.87 5.33 12.73
N ASP A 334 -7.67 5.13 12.21
CA ASP A 334 -7.29 3.88 11.54
C ASP A 334 -7.36 2.65 12.46
N GLU A 335 -6.86 2.78 13.70
CA GLU A 335 -6.92 1.74 14.72
C GLU A 335 -8.36 1.33 15.04
N GLU A 336 -9.24 2.31 15.09
CA GLU A 336 -10.66 2.12 15.36
C GLU A 336 -11.36 1.39 14.22
N LEU A 337 -11.10 1.79 12.97
CA LEU A 337 -11.63 1.12 11.77
C LEU A 337 -11.21 -0.36 11.73
N ARG A 338 -9.95 -0.66 12.08
CA ARG A 338 -9.44 -2.03 12.15
C ARG A 338 -10.10 -2.85 13.26
N ALA A 339 -10.34 -2.24 14.43
CA ALA A 339 -11.05 -2.91 15.52
C ALA A 339 -12.51 -3.21 15.14
N ASP A 340 -13.21 -2.19 14.63
CA ASP A 340 -14.62 -2.26 14.21
C ASP A 340 -14.84 -3.25 13.06
N ALA A 341 -13.86 -3.38 12.16
CA ALA A 341 -13.88 -4.34 11.06
C ALA A 341 -14.08 -5.79 11.50
N ASN A 342 -13.58 -6.14 12.70
CA ASN A 342 -13.69 -7.50 13.26
C ASN A 342 -15.05 -7.77 13.93
N ILE A 343 -15.85 -6.74 14.19
CA ILE A 343 -17.07 -6.83 15.01
C ILE A 343 -18.33 -6.55 14.18
N GLY A 344 -18.30 -5.46 13.41
CA GLY A 344 -19.42 -5.04 12.57
C GLY A 344 -19.44 -5.78 11.24
N MET A 345 -20.63 -6.00 10.68
CA MET A 345 -20.82 -6.22 9.25
C MET A 345 -20.61 -4.92 8.47
N ASP A 346 -20.95 -3.78 9.05
CA ASP A 346 -20.76 -2.47 8.44
C ASP A 346 -20.54 -1.38 9.48
N LEU A 347 -20.03 -0.22 9.04
CA LEU A 347 -19.80 0.97 9.84
C LEU A 347 -20.26 2.21 9.08
N VAL A 348 -21.21 2.93 9.68
CA VAL A 348 -21.82 4.15 9.15
C VAL A 348 -21.33 5.34 9.97
N THR A 349 -20.75 6.33 9.31
CA THR A 349 -20.35 7.59 9.94
C THR A 349 -21.44 8.64 9.76
N LEU A 350 -21.80 9.32 10.85
CA LEU A 350 -22.76 10.41 10.89
C LEU A 350 -22.04 11.78 10.90
N PRO A 351 -22.60 12.81 10.24
CA PRO A 351 -23.74 12.71 9.32
C PRO A 351 -23.36 11.89 8.08
N THR A 352 -24.26 11.03 7.60
CA THR A 352 -24.02 10.21 6.40
C THR A 352 -24.62 10.85 5.15
N GLU A 353 -24.10 10.49 3.98
CA GLU A 353 -24.74 10.85 2.71
C GLU A 353 -25.95 9.93 2.49
N ARG A 354 -27.15 10.52 2.51
CA ARG A 354 -28.42 9.77 2.58
C ARG A 354 -28.62 8.81 1.41
N VAL A 355 -28.31 9.24 0.18
CA VAL A 355 -28.54 8.42 -1.02
C VAL A 355 -27.64 7.17 -0.99
N SER A 356 -26.34 7.35 -0.76
CA SER A 356 -25.38 6.27 -0.55
C SER A 356 -25.82 5.33 0.57
N PHE A 357 -26.27 5.87 1.70
CA PHE A 357 -26.75 5.07 2.82
C PHE A 357 -27.91 4.15 2.43
N PHE A 358 -28.96 4.68 1.79
CA PHE A 358 -30.12 3.86 1.41
C PHE A 358 -29.79 2.81 0.36
N LYS A 359 -29.01 3.17 -0.66
CA LYS A 359 -28.58 2.22 -1.68
C LYS A 359 -27.75 1.10 -1.07
N LYS A 360 -26.83 1.43 -0.16
CA LYS A 360 -26.03 0.44 0.56
C LYS A 360 -26.89 -0.45 1.47
N PHE A 361 -27.85 0.13 2.20
CA PHE A 361 -28.79 -0.66 3.00
C PHE A 361 -29.62 -1.62 2.14
N SER A 362 -30.12 -1.17 0.98
CA SER A 362 -30.85 -2.04 0.05
C SER A 362 -29.98 -3.16 -0.53
N LEU A 363 -28.67 -2.94 -0.64
CA LEU A 363 -27.69 -3.93 -1.07
C LEU A 363 -27.41 -4.97 0.02
N LEU A 364 -27.21 -4.53 1.26
CA LEU A 364 -26.96 -5.41 2.40
C LEU A 364 -28.21 -6.20 2.83
N PHE A 365 -29.40 -5.63 2.60
CA PHE A 365 -30.68 -6.24 2.90
C PHE A 365 -31.58 -6.25 1.64
N PRO A 366 -31.36 -7.18 0.68
CA PRO A 366 -32.10 -7.23 -0.58
C PRO A 366 -33.62 -7.43 -0.44
N LYS A 367 -34.09 -7.79 0.76
CA LYS A 367 -35.50 -7.95 1.12
C LYS A 367 -36.24 -6.61 1.29
N LEU A 368 -35.51 -5.50 1.43
CA LEU A 368 -36.11 -4.18 1.63
C LEU A 368 -36.87 -3.71 0.39
N LYS A 369 -38.10 -3.23 0.60
CA LYS A 369 -38.95 -2.63 -0.43
C LYS A 369 -38.87 -1.13 -0.33
N THR A 370 -38.58 -0.47 -1.44
CA THR A 370 -38.55 0.98 -1.55
C THR A 370 -39.43 1.42 -2.70
N ASP A 371 -40.10 2.56 -2.55
CA ASP A 371 -40.86 3.19 -3.63
C ASP A 371 -39.96 4.08 -4.51
N SER A 372 -38.71 4.29 -4.07
CA SER A 372 -37.71 5.09 -4.76
C SER A 372 -36.77 4.25 -5.61
N ASP A 373 -36.24 4.84 -6.68
CA ASP A 373 -35.20 4.20 -7.49
C ASP A 373 -33.86 4.18 -6.74
N LEU A 374 -33.58 3.04 -6.08
CA LEU A 374 -32.30 2.73 -5.45
C LEU A 374 -31.38 1.93 -6.37
N THR A 375 -31.44 2.16 -7.68
CA THR A 375 -30.45 1.59 -8.61
C THR A 375 -29.06 2.12 -8.26
N ILE A 376 -28.12 1.21 -8.01
CA ILE A 376 -26.73 1.56 -7.75
C ILE A 376 -26.10 1.92 -9.08
N GLN A 377 -25.63 3.15 -9.18
CA GLN A 377 -24.92 3.62 -10.36
C GLN A 377 -23.45 3.28 -10.21
N SER A 378 -22.83 2.82 -11.28
CA SER A 378 -21.42 2.50 -11.26
C SER A 378 -20.74 2.94 -12.53
N PHE A 379 -19.44 3.11 -12.42
CA PHE A 379 -18.62 3.68 -13.46
C PHE A 379 -17.41 2.80 -13.63
N LYS A 380 -17.08 2.48 -14.88
CA LYS A 380 -15.81 1.81 -15.15
C LYS A 380 -14.68 2.71 -14.69
N TRP A 381 -13.72 2.13 -14.00
CA TRP A 381 -12.52 2.83 -13.56
C TRP A 381 -11.30 2.00 -13.92
N SER A 382 -10.34 2.59 -14.63
CA SER A 382 -9.19 1.88 -15.16
C SER A 382 -7.94 1.98 -14.30
N GLU A 383 -7.86 2.97 -13.41
CA GLU A 383 -6.70 3.09 -12.53
C GLU A 383 -6.67 1.96 -11.51
N ALA A 384 -5.47 1.42 -11.27
CA ALA A 384 -5.25 0.46 -10.22
C ALA A 384 -5.35 1.13 -8.84
N LEU A 385 -5.73 0.33 -7.85
CA LEU A 385 -5.69 0.69 -6.44
C LEU A 385 -4.54 -0.06 -5.75
N HIS A 386 -4.14 0.41 -4.58
CA HIS A 386 -3.22 -0.31 -3.72
C HIS A 386 -3.92 -0.82 -2.47
N VAL A 387 -3.86 -2.11 -2.24
CA VAL A 387 -4.30 -2.75 -1.01
C VAL A 387 -3.21 -2.64 0.04
N GLY A 388 -3.53 -2.02 1.17
CA GLY A 388 -2.67 -1.98 2.35
C GLY A 388 -2.66 -3.31 3.11
N GLN A 389 -1.51 -3.94 3.19
CA GLN A 389 -1.26 -5.08 4.08
C GLN A 389 -0.39 -4.61 5.25
N PRO A 390 -0.89 -4.65 6.49
CA PRO A 390 -0.09 -4.27 7.64
C PRO A 390 1.03 -5.29 7.85
N ILE A 391 2.25 -4.81 8.06
CA ILE A 391 3.46 -5.60 8.28
C ILE A 391 4.29 -5.01 9.41
N ASP A 392 5.08 -5.86 10.07
CA ASP A 392 5.99 -5.44 11.13
C ASP A 392 7.41 -5.28 10.55
N ILE A 393 7.97 -4.10 10.73
CA ILE A 393 9.38 -3.82 10.45
C ILE A 393 10.22 -3.97 11.70
N THR A 394 11.47 -4.39 11.51
CA THR A 394 12.47 -4.52 12.58
C THR A 394 13.53 -3.43 12.50
N GLU A 395 13.73 -2.86 11.32
CA GLU A 395 14.71 -1.81 11.05
C GLU A 395 14.17 -0.88 9.97
N LEU A 396 14.40 0.43 10.13
CA LEU A 396 14.14 1.45 9.12
C LEU A 396 15.31 2.43 9.07
N SER A 397 15.79 2.71 7.86
CA SER A 397 16.77 3.75 7.57
C SER A 397 16.27 4.60 6.42
N GLU A 398 16.96 5.70 6.14
CA GLU A 398 16.67 6.50 4.94
C GLU A 398 16.91 5.72 3.64
N SER A 399 17.76 4.69 3.66
CA SER A 399 18.11 3.91 2.46
C SER A 399 17.23 2.68 2.22
N GLY A 400 16.44 2.26 3.20
CA GLY A 400 15.73 0.99 3.15
C GLY A 400 15.16 0.53 4.48
N LEU A 401 14.51 -0.63 4.46
CA LEU A 401 13.85 -1.23 5.63
C LEU A 401 14.08 -2.74 5.70
N THR A 402 13.94 -3.31 6.89
CA THR A 402 13.91 -4.75 7.12
C THR A 402 12.57 -5.11 7.71
N MET A 403 11.88 -6.09 7.12
CA MET A 403 10.57 -6.54 7.60
C MET A 403 10.52 -8.04 7.87
N LYS A 404 9.69 -8.40 8.85
CA LYS A 404 9.29 -9.78 9.10
C LYS A 404 8.15 -10.15 8.18
N TYR A 405 8.22 -11.32 7.54
CA TYR A 405 7.15 -11.80 6.69
C TYR A 405 6.97 -13.31 6.82
N GLU A 406 5.79 -13.82 6.46
CA GLU A 406 5.44 -15.24 6.56
C GLU A 406 6.26 -16.16 5.63
N ARG A 407 6.94 -15.57 4.64
CA ARG A 407 7.72 -16.28 3.63
C ARG A 407 8.86 -15.41 3.10
N PRO A 408 9.93 -15.99 2.53
CA PRO A 408 10.94 -15.22 1.85
C PRO A 408 10.37 -14.61 0.57
N LEU A 409 10.77 -13.38 0.27
CA LEU A 409 10.46 -12.71 -0.98
C LEU A 409 11.62 -12.87 -1.98
N ALA A 410 11.30 -12.93 -3.27
CA ALA A 410 12.33 -13.08 -4.28
C ALA A 410 13.23 -11.84 -4.31
N ALA A 411 14.55 -12.06 -4.36
CA ALA A 411 15.50 -10.98 -4.63
C ALA A 411 15.18 -10.31 -5.98
N GLY A 412 15.27 -8.98 -6.02
CA GLY A 412 14.83 -8.15 -7.13
C GLY A 412 13.34 -7.81 -7.13
N SER A 413 12.51 -8.46 -6.30
CA SER A 413 11.07 -8.13 -6.27
C SER A 413 10.82 -6.72 -5.72
N ILE A 414 9.91 -6.00 -6.38
CA ILE A 414 9.53 -4.64 -6.01
C ILE A 414 8.29 -4.68 -5.13
N ARG A 415 8.30 -3.86 -4.08
CA ARG A 415 7.15 -3.59 -3.22
C ARG A 415 7.01 -2.09 -3.04
N ARG A 416 5.78 -1.64 -2.79
CA ARG A 416 5.51 -0.28 -2.35
C ARG A 416 5.12 -0.30 -0.88
N PHE A 417 5.45 0.76 -0.17
CA PHE A 417 5.18 0.89 1.25
C PHE A 417 4.57 2.25 1.55
N VAL A 418 3.77 2.28 2.60
CA VAL A 418 3.27 3.51 3.23
C VAL A 418 3.71 3.50 4.69
N LEU A 419 4.44 4.54 5.08
CA LEU A 419 4.72 4.82 6.49
C LEU A 419 3.52 5.58 7.04
N TRP A 420 2.67 4.88 7.77
CA TRP A 420 1.40 5.44 8.22
C TRP A 420 1.62 6.66 9.15
N GLN A 421 0.82 7.69 8.94
CA GLN A 421 0.70 8.87 9.78
C GLN A 421 -0.78 9.20 10.01
N PRO A 422 -1.16 9.88 11.11
CA PRO A 422 -2.55 10.26 11.37
C PRO A 422 -3.19 11.08 10.25
N VAL A 423 -2.39 11.91 9.58
CA VAL A 423 -2.76 12.66 8.39
C VAL A 423 -2.13 11.97 7.18
N GLU A 424 -2.96 11.43 6.29
CA GLU A 424 -2.51 10.71 5.10
C GLU A 424 -2.31 11.60 3.87
N ALA A 425 -2.74 12.85 3.93
CA ALA A 425 -2.60 13.76 2.81
C ALA A 425 -1.13 14.00 2.47
N GLY A 426 -0.76 13.73 1.22
CA GLY A 426 0.60 13.85 0.76
C GLY A 426 1.54 12.75 1.24
N ILE A 427 1.05 11.67 1.86
CA ILE A 427 1.88 10.50 2.16
C ILE A 427 2.40 9.90 0.83
N PRO A 428 3.73 9.81 0.63
CA PRO A 428 4.28 9.23 -0.57
C PRO A 428 4.20 7.70 -0.56
N LEU A 429 4.15 7.11 -1.76
CA LEU A 429 4.26 5.67 -1.95
C LEU A 429 5.73 5.28 -2.11
N LEU A 430 6.35 4.77 -1.05
CA LEU A 430 7.77 4.42 -1.06
C LEU A 430 7.99 3.13 -1.85
N THR A 431 8.63 3.23 -3.01
CA THR A 431 9.04 2.05 -3.79
C THR A 431 10.32 1.47 -3.19
N ALA A 432 10.37 0.15 -3.00
CA ALA A 432 11.57 -0.51 -2.52
C ALA A 432 11.77 -1.87 -3.20
N ARG A 433 13.04 -2.26 -3.32
CA ARG A 433 13.46 -3.54 -3.89
C ARG A 433 13.96 -4.47 -2.80
N CYS A 434 13.41 -5.68 -2.74
CA CYS A 434 13.94 -6.74 -1.90
C CYS A 434 15.28 -7.18 -2.49
N TYR A 435 16.39 -7.04 -1.76
CA TYR A 435 17.71 -7.47 -2.24
C TYR A 435 18.22 -8.73 -1.54
N LEU A 436 17.66 -9.07 -0.37
CA LEU A 436 18.04 -10.24 0.41
C LEU A 436 16.88 -10.73 1.26
N SER A 437 16.75 -12.06 1.37
CA SER A 437 15.88 -12.71 2.35
C SER A 437 16.68 -13.75 3.13
N ARG A 438 16.53 -13.79 4.45
CA ARG A 438 17.18 -14.78 5.32
C ARG A 438 16.32 -15.07 6.55
N LYS A 439 16.53 -16.22 7.17
CA LYS A 439 15.92 -16.54 8.45
C LYS A 439 16.64 -15.82 9.59
N ASP A 440 15.88 -15.28 10.54
CA ASP A 440 16.42 -14.81 11.80
C ASP A 440 16.72 -15.99 12.75
N PRO A 441 17.32 -15.76 13.94
CA PRO A 441 17.57 -16.83 14.91
C PRO A 441 16.32 -17.57 15.39
N SER A 442 15.12 -16.99 15.24
CA SER A 442 13.84 -17.64 15.57
C SER A 442 13.27 -18.47 14.41
N GLY A 443 13.92 -18.45 13.24
CA GLY A 443 13.48 -19.13 12.04
C GLY A 443 12.49 -18.34 11.17
N GLN A 444 12.14 -17.11 11.57
CA GLN A 444 11.24 -16.21 10.84
C GLN A 444 11.97 -15.57 9.65
N ASP A 445 11.28 -15.41 8.52
CA ASP A 445 11.88 -14.79 7.34
C ASP A 445 11.98 -13.26 7.48
N LEU A 446 13.21 -12.76 7.43
CA LEU A 446 13.54 -11.35 7.31
C LEU A 446 13.80 -11.01 5.86
N ASN A 447 13.14 -9.96 5.38
CA ASN A 447 13.27 -9.46 4.03
C ASN A 447 13.88 -8.06 4.08
N TYR A 448 15.01 -7.88 3.41
CA TYR A 448 15.78 -6.65 3.38
C TYR A 448 15.47 -5.90 2.09
N PHE A 449 15.04 -4.65 2.26
CA PHE A 449 14.66 -3.76 1.18
C PHE A 449 15.59 -2.57 1.11
N VAL A 450 15.89 -2.16 -0.10
CA VAL A 450 16.50 -0.87 -0.42
C VAL A 450 15.42 0.00 -1.08
N PHE A 451 15.24 1.23 -0.61
CA PHE A 451 14.32 2.16 -1.26
C PHE A 451 14.83 2.53 -2.65
N PHE A 452 13.91 2.59 -3.60
CA PHE A 452 14.21 2.61 -5.02
C PHE A 452 13.81 3.94 -5.65
N GLY A 453 14.78 4.69 -6.19
CA GLY A 453 14.48 5.95 -6.86
C GLY A 453 13.81 6.98 -5.96
N MET A 454 14.29 7.20 -4.74
CA MET A 454 13.65 8.15 -3.82
C MET A 454 13.92 9.61 -4.22
N SER A 455 12.88 10.41 -4.19
CA SER A 455 12.94 11.87 -4.19
C SER A 455 13.30 12.45 -2.82
N ASP A 456 13.73 13.71 -2.81
CA ASP A 456 13.96 14.47 -1.57
C ASP A 456 12.73 14.52 -0.66
N THR A 457 11.52 14.57 -1.24
CA THR A 457 10.26 14.61 -0.51
C THR A 457 10.02 13.29 0.24
N GLU A 458 10.31 12.16 -0.41
CA GLU A 458 10.22 10.83 0.20
C GLU A 458 11.25 10.65 1.33
N ILE A 459 12.49 11.09 1.10
CA ILE A 459 13.55 11.04 2.12
C ILE A 459 13.16 11.88 3.34
N LYS A 460 12.65 13.11 3.13
CA LYS A 460 12.16 13.97 4.21
C LYS A 460 11.00 13.32 4.96
N HIS A 461 10.07 12.68 4.25
CA HIS A 461 8.96 11.95 4.86
C HIS A 461 9.46 10.81 5.77
N ILE A 462 10.41 10.00 5.30
CA ILE A 462 11.04 8.93 6.11
C ILE A 462 11.70 9.52 7.37
N ARG A 463 12.48 10.60 7.23
CA ARG A 463 13.17 11.27 8.35
C ARG A 463 12.17 11.78 9.41
N VAL A 464 11.11 12.45 8.98
CA VAL A 464 10.05 12.95 9.88
C VAL A 464 9.36 11.79 10.59
N TRP A 465 8.99 10.75 9.84
CA TRP A 465 8.34 9.57 10.41
C TRP A 465 9.23 8.89 11.47
N MET A 466 10.51 8.67 11.17
CA MET A 466 11.46 8.06 12.10
C MET A 466 11.62 8.87 13.40
N ARG A 467 11.70 10.21 13.28
CA ARG A 467 11.78 11.11 14.44
C ARG A 467 10.52 11.03 15.29
N ASP A 468 9.34 11.12 14.68
CA ASP A 468 8.07 11.16 15.39
C ASP A 468 7.79 9.82 16.07
N HIS A 469 8.11 8.72 15.40
CA HIS A 469 8.01 7.38 15.97
C HIS A 469 8.95 7.19 17.17
N PHE A 470 10.20 7.64 17.07
CA PHE A 470 11.14 7.62 18.20
C PHE A 470 10.64 8.41 19.41
N ILE A 471 10.01 9.57 19.20
CA ILE A 471 9.41 10.37 20.27
C ILE A 471 8.25 9.60 20.94
N GLN A 472 7.38 8.98 20.14
CA GLN A 472 6.25 8.19 20.66
C GLN A 472 6.70 6.99 21.48
N ASP A 473 7.70 6.25 21.01
CA ASP A 473 8.24 5.08 21.71
C ASP A 473 8.91 5.46 23.03
N LYS A 474 9.63 6.59 23.04
CA LYS A 474 10.21 7.13 24.27
C LYS A 474 9.14 7.56 25.28
N ALA A 475 8.04 8.16 24.81
CA ALA A 475 6.93 8.57 25.66
C ALA A 475 6.19 7.37 26.28
N LYS A 476 6.08 6.24 25.58
CA LYS A 476 5.48 5.00 26.12
C LYS A 476 6.36 4.28 27.16
N SER A 477 7.66 4.57 27.16
CA SER A 477 8.64 3.94 28.06
C SER A 477 8.81 4.68 29.39
N GLN A 478 8.20 5.86 29.52
CA GLN A 478 8.13 6.67 30.74
C GLN A 478 6.79 6.43 31.42
#